data_AF-A0A534RM29-F1
#
_entry.id   AF-A0A534RM29-F1
#
_cell.length_a   1.000
_cell.length_b   1.000
_cell.length_c   1.000
_cell.angle_alpha   90.00
_cell.angle_beta   90.00
_cell.angle_gamma   90.00
#
_symmetry.space_group_name_H-M   'P 1'
#
loop_
_entity.id
_entity.type
_entity.pdbx_description
1 polymer ?
#
loop_
_entity_poly.entity_id
_entity_poly.type
_entity_poly.pdbx_seq_one_letter_code
_entity_poly.pdbx_strand_id
1 'polypeptide(L)'
;MSINGWLQISLYFLVILAVTKPLGIYMFRVFEGEPQPLPRFFGPIDRGLYRLCGVNPREQQTWTEYTLALLLFSAVTLLVTYAIERLQHTLPLNP
;
A
#
# COMPACT_ATOMS: atom_id res chain seq x y z
N MET A 1 -10.66 33.95 14.54
CA MET A 1 -9.95 33.24 13.47
C MET A 1 -8.81 34.12 13.00
N SER A 2 -7.55 33.72 13.22
CA SER A 2 -6.39 34.52 12.80
C SER A 2 -6.14 34.39 11.30
N ILE A 3 -5.57 35.43 10.68
CA ILE A 3 -5.17 35.43 9.26
C ILE A 3 -4.22 34.25 8.95
N ASN A 4 -3.33 33.92 9.90
CA ASN A 4 -2.42 32.78 9.78
C ASN A 4 -3.15 31.44 9.66
N GLY A 5 -4.26 31.24 10.38
CA GLY A 5 -5.05 30.01 10.29
C GLY A 5 -5.70 29.83 8.92
N TRP A 6 -6.27 30.90 8.36
CA TRP A 6 -6.83 30.89 7.01
C TRP A 6 -5.77 30.61 5.94
N LEU A 7 -4.58 31.22 6.08
CA LEU A 7 -3.47 31.00 5.16
C LEU A 7 -2.98 29.53 5.18
N GLN A 8 -2.86 28.93 6.37
CA GLN A 8 -2.47 27.52 6.51
C GLN A 8 -3.50 26.58 5.88
N ILE A 9 -4.79 26.82 6.10
CA ILE A 9 -5.87 26.00 5.50
C ILE A 9 -5.81 26.09 3.97
N SER A 10 -5.73 27.30 3.41
CA SER A 10 -5.64 27.49 1.96
C SER A 10 -4.41 26.83 1.36
N LEU A 11 -3.24 26.96 2.01
CA LEU A 11 -2.01 26.31 1.58
C LEU A 11 -2.14 24.77 1.60
N TYR A 12 -2.69 24.21 2.68
CA TYR A 12 -2.93 22.78 2.80
C TYR A 12 -3.83 22.24 1.68
N PHE A 13 -4.95 22.93 1.40
CA PHE A 13 -5.83 22.57 0.29
C PHE A 13 -5.13 22.63 -1.07
N LEU A 14 -4.33 23.68 -1.33
CA LEU A 14 -3.58 23.78 -2.57
C LEU A 14 -2.58 22.63 -2.74
N VAL A 15 -1.88 22.26 -1.67
CA VAL A 15 -0.94 21.13 -1.69
C VAL A 15 -1.68 19.81 -1.95
N ILE A 16 -2.81 19.56 -1.29
CA ILE A 16 -3.63 18.36 -1.56
C ILE A 16 -4.04 18.30 -3.02
N LEU A 17 -4.59 19.39 -3.56
CA LEU A 17 -5.04 19.43 -4.96
C LEU A 17 -3.88 19.22 -5.94
N ALA A 18 -2.71 19.81 -5.64
CA ALA A 18 -1.51 19.63 -6.43
C ALA A 18 -1.00 18.19 -6.43
N VAL A 19 -1.11 17.46 -5.32
CA VAL A 19 -0.66 16.05 -5.19
C VAL A 19 -1.71 15.05 -5.69
N THR A 20 -3.00 15.38 -5.58
CA THR A 20 -4.10 14.50 -5.99
C THR A 20 -4.02 14.14 -7.47
N LYS A 21 -3.73 15.11 -8.33
CA LYS A 21 -3.64 14.88 -9.79
C LYS A 21 -2.50 13.91 -10.18
N PRO A 22 -1.22 14.13 -9.80
CA PRO A 22 -0.15 13.19 -10.15
C PRO A 22 -0.36 11.81 -9.52
N LEU A 23 -0.88 11.74 -8.29
CA LEU A 23 -1.15 10.47 -7.61
C LEU A 23 -2.30 9.71 -8.29
N GLY A 24 -3.36 10.40 -8.71
CA GLY A 24 -4.47 9.81 -9.45
C GLY A 24 -4.04 9.27 -10.82
N ILE A 25 -3.23 10.02 -11.57
CA ILE A 25 -2.66 9.55 -12.85
C ILE A 25 -1.77 8.33 -12.62
N TYR A 26 -1.01 8.31 -11.52
CA TYR A 26 -0.20 7.16 -11.14
C TYR A 26 -1.06 5.93 -10.85
N MET A 27 -2.12 6.06 -10.03
CA MET A 27 -3.05 4.97 -9.73
C MET A 27 -3.72 4.43 -11.00
N PHE A 28 -4.19 5.32 -11.87
CA PHE A 28 -4.77 4.94 -13.17
C PHE A 28 -3.79 4.09 -14.00
N ARG A 29 -2.52 4.52 -14.09
CA ARG A 29 -1.49 3.76 -14.81
C ARG A 29 -1.16 2.41 -14.17
N VAL A 30 -1.27 2.29 -12.85
CA VAL A 30 -1.01 1.03 -12.13
C VAL A 30 -2.17 0.05 -12.27
N PHE A 31 -3.42 0.53 -12.24
CA PHE A 31 -4.60 -0.33 -12.30
C PHE A 31 -5.07 -0.68 -13.72
N GLU A 32 -4.92 0.24 -14.68
CA GLU A 32 -5.51 0.11 -16.03
C GLU A 32 -4.48 0.04 -17.17
N GLY A 33 -3.21 0.41 -16.96
CA GLY A 33 -2.23 0.55 -18.05
C GLY A 33 -1.07 -0.46 -18.03
N GLU A 34 -0.72 -1.02 -19.20
CA GLU A 34 0.66 -1.45 -19.48
C GLU A 34 1.48 -0.27 -20.03
N PRO A 35 2.80 -0.15 -19.79
CA PRO A 35 3.64 -0.84 -18.82
C PRO A 35 3.70 -0.07 -17.49
N GLN A 36 3.73 -0.81 -16.38
CA GLN A 36 3.95 -0.33 -15.01
C GLN A 36 4.88 0.90 -14.99
N PRO A 37 4.55 2.04 -14.38
CA PRO A 37 5.39 3.26 -14.44
C PRO A 37 6.75 3.17 -13.71
N LEU A 38 6.99 2.13 -12.89
CA LEU A 38 8.25 1.89 -12.17
C LEU A 38 9.15 0.76 -12.73
N PRO A 39 8.98 0.24 -13.96
CA PRO A 39 9.47 -1.08 -14.32
C PRO A 39 11.00 -1.10 -14.50
N ARG A 40 11.65 0.06 -14.59
CA ARG A 40 13.07 0.17 -14.90
C ARG A 40 13.98 -0.01 -13.69
N PHE A 41 13.48 0.19 -12.47
CA PHE A 41 14.26 0.01 -11.24
C PHE A 41 13.66 -1.06 -10.31
N PHE A 42 12.32 -1.13 -10.20
CA PHE A 42 11.64 -2.09 -9.32
C PHE A 42 11.20 -3.38 -10.03
N GLY A 43 11.12 -3.38 -11.36
CA GLY A 43 10.75 -4.56 -12.15
C GLY A 43 11.51 -5.86 -11.84
N PRO A 44 12.85 -5.87 -11.61
CA PRO A 44 13.56 -7.10 -11.22
C PRO A 44 13.26 -7.54 -9.78
N ILE A 45 13.00 -6.60 -8.86
CA ILE A 45 12.63 -6.89 -7.47
C ILE A 45 11.25 -7.53 -7.43
N ASP A 46 10.29 -6.96 -8.15
CA ASP A 46 8.92 -7.46 -8.23
C ASP A 46 8.89 -8.89 -8.79
N ARG A 47 9.65 -9.16 -9.87
CA ARG A 47 9.79 -10.52 -10.42
C ARG A 47 10.44 -11.48 -9.43
N GLY A 48 11.40 -11.02 -8.63
CA GLY A 48 12.01 -11.81 -7.56
C GLY A 48 11.00 -12.18 -6.48
N LEU A 49 10.25 -11.20 -5.98
CA LEU A 49 9.19 -11.38 -4.99
C LEU A 49 8.09 -12.31 -5.51
N TYR A 50 7.60 -12.10 -6.74
CA TYR A 50 6.58 -12.97 -7.34
C TYR A 50 7.06 -14.42 -7.44
N ARG A 51 8.33 -14.66 -7.81
CA ARG A 51 8.91 -16.02 -7.82
C ARG A 51 9.05 -16.61 -6.43
N LEU A 52 9.49 -15.83 -5.45
CA LEU A 52 9.64 -16.30 -4.06
C LEU A 52 8.29 -16.62 -3.41
N CYS A 53 7.27 -15.81 -3.68
CA CYS A 53 5.92 -16.01 -3.18
C CYS A 53 5.09 -16.99 -4.03
N GLY A 54 5.62 -17.46 -5.17
CA GLY A 54 4.90 -18.33 -6.11
C GLY A 54 3.68 -17.68 -6.76
N VAL A 55 3.63 -16.35 -6.83
CA VAL A 55 2.48 -15.59 -7.34
C VAL A 55 2.63 -15.38 -8.85
N ASN A 56 1.60 -15.73 -9.61
CA ASN A 56 1.52 -15.44 -11.03
C ASN A 56 0.78 -14.10 -11.25
N PRO A 57 1.47 -13.01 -11.61
CA PRO A 57 0.82 -11.70 -11.79
C PRO A 57 -0.10 -11.63 -13.02
N ARG A 58 -0.13 -12.67 -13.86
CA ARG A 58 -1.00 -12.75 -15.05
C ARG A 58 -2.34 -13.43 -14.76
N GLU A 59 -2.50 -14.07 -13.61
CA GLU A 59 -3.75 -14.69 -13.23
C GLU A 59 -4.70 -13.63 -12.68
N GLN A 60 -5.91 -13.59 -13.25
CA GLN A 60 -6.99 -12.75 -12.74
C GLN A 60 -7.65 -13.50 -11.58
N GLN A 61 -7.83 -12.82 -10.45
CA GLN A 61 -8.60 -13.36 -9.33
C GLN A 61 -10.09 -13.14 -9.56
N THR A 62 -10.88 -14.18 -9.33
CA THR A 62 -12.33 -14.02 -9.20
C THR A 62 -12.66 -13.23 -7.93
N TRP A 63 -13.85 -12.62 -7.87
CA TRP A 63 -14.26 -11.82 -6.71
C TRP A 63 -14.24 -12.63 -5.39
N THR A 64 -14.56 -13.93 -5.45
CA THR A 64 -14.50 -14.85 -4.32
C THR A 64 -13.08 -15.09 -3.85
N GLU A 65 -12.15 -15.34 -4.77
CA GLU A 65 -10.73 -15.56 -4.44
C GLU A 65 -10.10 -14.30 -3.86
N TYR A 66 -10.39 -13.14 -4.45
CA TYR A 66 -9.92 -11.85 -3.93
C TYR A 66 -10.43 -11.59 -2.52
N THR A 67 -11.73 -11.78 -2.29
CA THR A 67 -12.34 -11.56 -0.97
C THR A 67 -11.74 -12.51 0.07
N LEU A 68 -11.60 -13.79 -0.28
CA LEU A 68 -11.00 -14.79 0.61
C LEU A 68 -9.54 -14.45 0.93
N ALA A 69 -8.75 -14.10 -0.09
CA ALA A 69 -7.35 -13.69 0.07
C ALA A 69 -7.22 -12.47 0.98
N LEU A 70 -8.08 -11.46 0.79
CA LEU A 70 -8.12 -10.25 1.61
C LEU A 70 -8.45 -10.58 3.08
N LEU A 71 -9.45 -11.42 3.32
CA LEU A 71 -9.87 -11.83 4.67
C LEU A 71 -8.78 -12.65 5.37
N LEU A 72 -8.19 -13.63 4.68
CA LEU A 72 -7.10 -14.45 5.22
C LEU A 72 -5.88 -13.60 5.55
N PHE A 73 -5.48 -12.70 4.64
CA PHE A 73 -4.36 -11.78 4.87
C PHE A 73 -4.62 -10.88 6.09
N SER A 74 -5.84 -10.34 6.20
CA SER A 74 -6.24 -9.50 7.32
C SER A 74 -6.23 -10.28 8.64
N ALA A 75 -6.77 -11.50 8.65
CA ALA A 75 -6.78 -12.37 9.83
C ALA A 75 -5.36 -12.75 10.28
N VAL A 76 -4.48 -13.13 9.34
CA VAL A 76 -3.08 -13.44 9.65
C VAL A 76 -2.37 -12.20 10.19
N THR A 77 -2.54 -11.04 9.55
CA THR A 77 -1.89 -9.79 9.99
C THR A 77 -2.37 -9.38 11.39
N LEU A 78 -3.67 -9.54 11.67
CA LEU A 78 -4.24 -9.30 12.99
C LEU A 78 -3.63 -10.24 14.02
N LEU A 79 -3.57 -11.55 13.75
CA LEU A 79 -3.01 -12.54 14.66
C LEU A 79 -1.52 -12.31 14.91
N VAL A 80 -0.74 -11.97 13.87
CA VAL A 80 0.69 -11.64 13.99
C VAL A 80 0.87 -10.39 14.83
N THR A 81 0.11 -9.33 14.56
CA THR A 81 0.18 -8.08 15.34
C THR A 81 -0.19 -8.32 16.80
N TYR A 82 -1.29 -9.04 17.04
CA TYR A 82 -1.70 -9.44 18.39
C TYR A 82 -0.62 -10.28 19.09
N ALA A 83 -0.01 -11.24 18.40
CA ALA A 83 1.06 -12.06 18.96
C ALA A 83 2.27 -11.22 19.33
N ILE A 84 2.67 -10.26 18.47
CA ILE A 84 3.75 -9.32 18.77
C ILE A 84 3.43 -8.51 20.01
N GLU A 85 2.25 -7.90 20.11
CA GLU A 85 1.84 -7.12 21.28
C GLU A 85 1.75 -8.00 22.55
N ARG A 86 1.23 -9.23 22.43
CA ARG A 86 1.10 -10.16 23.55
C ARG A 86 2.45 -10.67 24.05
N LEU A 87 3.36 -10.96 23.12
CA LEU A 87 4.72 -11.42 23.38
C LEU A 87 5.72 -10.27 23.51
N GLN A 88 5.25 -9.02 23.54
CA GLN A 88 6.11 -7.84 23.62
C GLN A 88 7.04 -7.87 24.83
N HIS A 89 6.61 -8.53 25.91
CA HIS A 89 7.41 -8.75 27.12
C HIS A 89 8.60 -9.72 26.94
N THR A 90 8.56 -10.63 25.97
CA THR A 90 9.65 -11.56 25.65
C THR A 90 10.42 -11.19 24.38
N LEU A 91 9.88 -10.30 23.56
CA LEU A 91 10.54 -9.83 22.34
C LEU A 91 11.70 -8.87 22.67
N PRO A 92 12.84 -9.00 21.97
CA PRO A 92 13.93 -8.03 22.08
C PRO A 92 13.49 -6.67 21.53
N LEU A 93 14.07 -5.57 22.02
CA LEU A 93 13.65 -4.16 21.78
C LEU A 93 12.48 -3.67 22.66
N ASN A 94 12.34 -4.20 23.87
CA ASN A 94 11.48 -3.67 24.92
C ASN A 94 12.34 -2.97 26.01
N PRO A 95 12.73 -1.68 25.85
CA PRO A 95 13.50 -0.94 26.85
C PRO A 95 12.71 -0.68 28.14
#